data_AF-A0A0J6BYU0-F1
#
_entry.id   AF-A0A0J6BYU0-F1
#
_cell.length_a   1.000
_cell.length_b   1.000
_cell.length_c   1.000
_cell.angle_alpha   90.00
_cell.angle_beta   90.00
_cell.angle_gamma   90.00
#
_symmetry.space_group_name_H-M   'P 1'
#
loop_
_entity.id
_entity.type
_entity.pdbx_description
1 polymer ?
#
loop_
_entity_poly.entity_id
_entity_poly.type
_entity_poly.pdbx_seq_one_letter_code
_entity_poly.pdbx_strand_id
1 'polypeptide(L)'
;MGAKVSFVTPSADAVGKRHGPPGGPAGGAERRLDIHVLVQEDGRAETGRAWERCVWRDQRVLIAECPAPRLSARMEATLRDVASRIALDRGWLGLGTVVFSLDDESGQFRLIEATLQGRSGKAALMEPLAAHALEVGIGACAASGRPGANLLVWGVTRGDALRRAYQAIGDMPGLAVPERAFLLNRIASPAFCSGLTGARLARISDWSDHRAAG
;
A
#
# COMPACT_ATOMS: atom_id res chain seq x y z
N MET A 1 20.14 8.32 23.93
CA MET A 1 20.82 8.34 22.63
C MET A 1 19.78 8.78 21.60
N GLY A 2 19.71 10.09 21.32
CA GLY A 2 18.58 10.72 20.62
C GLY A 2 18.72 10.63 19.10
N ALA A 3 17.63 10.25 18.42
CA ALA A 3 17.57 10.28 16.96
C ALA A 3 17.62 11.74 16.48
N LYS A 4 18.55 12.05 15.56
CA LYS A 4 18.60 13.35 14.87
C LYS A 4 17.43 13.44 13.89
N VAL A 5 16.44 14.27 14.22
CA VAL A 5 15.40 14.70 13.28
C VAL A 5 15.84 16.05 12.73
N SER A 6 16.03 16.13 11.42
CA SER A 6 16.37 17.39 10.74
C SER A 6 15.11 17.99 10.13
N PHE A 7 14.70 19.16 10.62
CA PHE A 7 13.65 19.97 10.01
C PHE A 7 14.28 20.95 9.02
N VAL A 8 13.80 20.97 7.78
CA VAL A 8 14.17 21.98 6.79
C VAL A 8 13.04 23.01 6.73
N THR A 9 13.28 24.21 7.26
CA THR A 9 12.42 25.39 7.05
C THR A 9 12.78 26.06 5.73
N PRO A 10 11.83 26.39 4.85
CA PRO A 10 12.12 27.12 3.63
C PRO A 10 12.33 28.61 3.94
N SER A 11 13.49 29.15 3.57
CA SER A 11 13.74 30.60 3.54
C SER A 11 13.03 31.21 2.35
N ALA A 12 12.26 32.27 2.57
CA ALA A 12 11.68 33.10 1.53
C ALA A 12 12.78 33.95 0.90
N ASP A 13 13.34 33.49 -0.22
CA ASP A 13 13.93 34.33 -1.29
C ASP A 13 14.67 33.44 -2.29
N ALA A 14 13.99 33.06 -3.39
CA ALA A 14 14.59 32.73 -4.69
C ALA A 14 13.49 32.28 -5.67
N VAL A 15 12.85 33.26 -6.30
CA VAL A 15 12.05 33.02 -7.51
C VAL A 15 13.02 32.79 -8.68
N GLY A 16 12.90 31.64 -9.34
CA GLY A 16 13.40 31.48 -10.71
C GLY A 16 14.62 30.60 -10.90
N LYS A 17 14.53 29.31 -10.53
CA LYS A 17 15.06 28.14 -11.27
C LYS A 17 14.67 26.89 -10.49
N ARG A 18 13.75 26.07 -11.03
CA ARG A 18 13.37 24.78 -10.44
C ARG A 18 14.53 23.79 -10.61
N HIS A 19 15.54 23.88 -9.75
CA HIS A 19 16.34 22.72 -9.40
C HIS A 19 15.57 21.98 -8.31
N GLY A 20 15.03 20.82 -8.68
CA GLY A 20 14.50 19.89 -7.69
C GLY A 20 15.61 19.52 -6.68
N PRO A 21 15.23 19.15 -5.44
CA PRO A 21 16.21 18.81 -4.41
C PRO A 21 17.18 17.71 -4.91
N PRO A 22 18.46 17.79 -4.52
CA PRO A 22 19.48 16.86 -5.00
C PRO A 22 19.21 15.47 -4.42
N GLY A 23 18.99 14.49 -5.30
CA GLY A 23 18.93 13.07 -4.93
C GLY A 23 17.61 12.61 -4.30
N GLY A 24 16.47 12.87 -4.96
CA GLY A 24 15.30 12.01 -4.76
C GLY A 24 15.62 10.60 -5.29
N PRO A 25 15.32 9.51 -4.57
CA PRO A 25 15.67 8.18 -5.05
C PRO A 25 14.92 7.88 -6.35
N ALA A 26 15.61 7.19 -7.26
CA ALA A 26 15.07 6.73 -8.52
C ALA A 26 13.77 5.96 -8.27
N GLY A 27 12.67 6.46 -8.83
CA GLY A 27 11.36 5.84 -8.72
C GLY A 27 11.41 4.37 -9.13
N GLY A 28 11.16 3.47 -8.19
CA GLY A 28 11.08 2.04 -8.46
C GLY A 28 11.26 1.16 -7.22
N ALA A 29 12.29 1.35 -6.41
CA ALA A 29 12.65 0.39 -5.35
C ALA A 29 11.79 0.45 -4.08
N GLU A 30 10.95 1.48 -3.91
CA GLU A 30 10.30 1.78 -2.64
C GLU A 30 8.93 1.12 -2.49
N ARG A 31 8.73 0.50 -1.32
CA ARG A 31 7.46 -0.08 -0.88
C ARG A 31 6.56 1.05 -0.37
N ARG A 32 5.27 1.02 -0.69
CA ARG A 32 4.30 2.00 -0.16
C ARG A 32 3.45 1.36 0.93
N LEU A 33 3.53 1.92 2.13
CA LEU A 33 2.92 1.40 3.35
C LEU A 33 1.94 2.41 3.92
N ASP A 34 0.74 1.97 4.23
CA ASP A 34 -0.30 2.77 4.85
C ASP A 34 -0.50 2.29 6.29
N ILE A 35 -0.46 3.23 7.23
CA ILE A 35 -0.83 3.02 8.63
C ILE A 35 -2.11 3.78 8.90
N HIS A 36 -3.17 3.05 9.24
CA HIS A 36 -4.38 3.68 9.74
C HIS A 36 -4.20 4.12 11.19
N VAL A 37 -4.66 5.31 11.54
CA VAL A 37 -4.58 5.87 12.89
C VAL A 37 -5.95 6.38 13.30
N LEU A 38 -6.45 5.94 14.44
CA LEU A 38 -7.68 6.44 15.05
C LEU A 38 -7.32 7.27 16.28
N VAL A 39 -7.66 8.55 16.28
CA VAL A 39 -7.51 9.41 17.47
C VAL A 39 -8.88 9.63 18.11
N GLN A 40 -8.98 9.31 19.40
CA GLN A 40 -10.19 9.41 20.20
C GLN A 40 -10.32 10.80 20.84
N GLU A 41 -11.52 11.14 21.31
CA GLU A 41 -11.81 12.44 21.96
C GLU A 41 -10.97 12.70 23.23
N ASP A 42 -10.50 11.64 23.89
CA ASP A 42 -9.64 11.73 25.06
C ASP A 42 -8.14 11.88 24.73
N GLY A 43 -7.81 12.04 23.43
CA GLY A 43 -6.45 12.22 22.95
C GLY A 43 -5.64 10.93 22.83
N ARG A 44 -6.23 9.74 23.07
CA ARG A 44 -5.56 8.46 22.79
C ARG A 44 -5.55 8.17 21.30
N ALA A 45 -4.39 7.73 20.80
CA ALA A 45 -4.22 7.30 19.41
C ALA A 45 -3.97 5.78 19.33
N GLU A 46 -4.79 5.10 18.54
CA GLU A 46 -4.63 3.70 18.19
C GLU A 46 -4.15 3.58 16.74
N THR A 47 -3.29 2.62 16.47
CA THR A 47 -2.74 2.40 15.12
C THR A 47 -3.12 1.02 14.62
N GLY A 48 -3.36 0.90 13.32
CA GLY A 48 -3.56 -0.36 12.64
C GLY A 48 -2.25 -1.03 12.22
N ARG A 49 -2.36 -2.24 11.67
CA ARG A 49 -1.25 -2.92 10.99
C ARG A 49 -0.87 -2.20 9.69
N ALA A 50 0.36 -2.46 9.23
CA ALA A 50 0.82 -1.93 7.96
C ALA A 50 0.09 -2.60 6.78
N TRP A 51 -0.57 -1.78 5.96
CA TRP A 51 -1.09 -2.17 4.67
C TRP A 51 -0.07 -1.83 3.59
N GLU A 52 0.36 -2.80 2.80
CA GLU A 52 1.25 -2.54 1.67
C GLU A 52 0.50 -2.44 0.36
N ARG A 53 0.81 -1.43 -0.45
CA ARG A 53 0.29 -1.28 -1.81
C ARG A 53 1.17 -2.06 -2.78
N CYS A 54 0.88 -3.35 -2.92
CA CYS A 54 1.78 -4.31 -3.54
C CYS A 54 1.82 -4.25 -5.08
N VAL A 55 0.65 -4.07 -5.73
CA VAL A 55 0.52 -4.12 -7.19
C VAL A 55 -0.14 -2.84 -7.71
N TRP A 56 0.48 -2.23 -8.71
CA TRP A 56 0.03 -0.97 -9.32
C TRP A 56 -0.16 -1.14 -10.83
N ARG A 57 -1.11 -0.39 -11.40
CA ARG A 57 -1.30 -0.24 -12.84
C ARG A 57 -1.94 1.11 -13.13
N ASP A 58 -1.40 1.85 -14.10
CA ASP A 58 -1.91 3.17 -14.50
C ASP A 58 -2.15 4.11 -13.30
N GLN A 59 -1.17 4.19 -12.38
CA GLN A 59 -1.22 4.94 -11.11
C GLN A 59 -2.28 4.49 -10.08
N ARG A 60 -2.99 3.39 -10.35
CA ARG A 60 -3.96 2.80 -9.43
C ARG A 60 -3.36 1.62 -8.69
N VAL A 61 -3.68 1.50 -7.40
CA VAL A 61 -3.39 0.28 -6.63
C VAL A 61 -4.43 -0.78 -6.98
N LEU A 62 -3.96 -1.92 -7.46
CA LEU A 62 -4.80 -3.07 -7.78
C LEU A 62 -4.80 -4.12 -6.67
N ILE A 63 -3.70 -4.29 -5.94
CA ILE A 63 -3.64 -5.22 -4.81
C ILE A 63 -2.93 -4.55 -3.65
N ALA A 64 -3.56 -4.58 -2.48
CA ALA A 64 -2.95 -4.23 -1.21
C ALA A 64 -3.09 -5.38 -0.20
N GLU A 65 -2.11 -5.53 0.68
CA GLU A 65 -2.05 -6.63 1.66
C GLU A 65 -1.85 -6.13 3.08
N CYS A 66 -2.48 -6.80 4.04
CA CYS A 66 -2.27 -6.57 5.47
C CYS A 66 -2.23 -7.89 6.25
N PRO A 67 -1.21 -8.13 7.09
CA PRO A 67 -0.03 -7.28 7.28
C PRO A 67 0.87 -7.22 6.04
N ALA A 68 1.63 -6.14 5.92
CA ALA A 68 2.60 -5.93 4.83
C ALA A 68 3.59 -7.11 4.74
N PRO A 69 3.62 -7.87 3.62
CA PRO A 69 4.46 -9.05 3.48
C PRO A 69 5.93 -8.68 3.62
N ARG A 70 6.73 -9.50 4.32
CA ARG A 70 8.18 -9.26 4.55
C ARG A 70 8.52 -7.96 5.28
N LEU A 71 7.56 -7.25 5.87
CA LEU A 71 7.87 -6.16 6.79
C LEU A 71 8.29 -6.76 8.15
N SER A 72 9.43 -6.35 8.67
CA SER A 72 9.85 -6.81 10.01
C SER A 72 8.97 -6.20 11.09
N ALA A 73 8.69 -6.95 12.15
CA ALA A 73 7.88 -6.47 13.28
C ALA A 73 8.46 -5.18 13.91
N ARG A 74 9.79 -5.04 13.94
CA ARG A 74 10.47 -3.84 14.43
C ARG A 74 10.22 -2.62 13.54
N MET A 75 10.28 -2.79 12.22
CA MET A 75 10.00 -1.69 11.29
C MET A 75 8.51 -1.33 11.33
N GLU A 76 7.61 -2.32 11.38
CA GLU A 76 6.16 -2.08 11.53
C GLU A 76 5.86 -1.29 12.81
N ALA A 77 6.44 -1.68 13.95
CA ALA A 77 6.28 -0.95 15.21
C ALA A 77 6.81 0.49 15.13
N THR A 78 7.96 0.70 14.48
CA THR A 78 8.52 2.04 14.24
C THR A 78 7.56 2.91 13.42
N LEU A 79 7.06 2.39 12.30
CA LEU A 79 6.14 3.12 11.42
C LEU A 79 4.82 3.45 12.11
N ARG A 80 4.30 2.54 12.95
CA ARG A 80 3.10 2.77 13.77
C ARG A 80 3.31 3.88 14.80
N ASP A 81 4.42 3.85 15.54
CA ASP A 81 4.76 4.90 16.52
C ASP A 81 4.89 6.28 15.83
N VAL A 82 5.59 6.34 14.69
CA VAL A 82 5.71 7.58 13.91
C VAL A 82 4.35 8.05 13.40
N ALA A 83 3.51 7.16 12.88
CA ALA A 83 2.17 7.51 12.41
C ALA A 83 1.28 8.07 13.51
N SER A 84 1.31 7.46 14.71
CA SER A 84 0.58 7.94 15.88
C SER A 84 1.00 9.36 16.27
N ARG A 85 2.32 9.62 16.36
CA ARG A 85 2.84 10.96 16.67
C ARG A 85 2.42 11.99 15.64
N ILE A 86 2.51 11.65 14.35
CA ILE A 86 2.08 12.55 13.26
C ILE A 86 0.59 12.90 13.39
N ALA A 87 -0.27 11.94 13.73
CA ALA A 87 -1.70 12.18 13.90
C ALA A 87 -1.99 13.11 15.09
N LEU A 88 -1.33 12.86 16.23
CA LEU A 88 -1.48 13.67 17.44
C LEU A 88 -0.94 15.10 17.25
N ASP A 89 0.25 15.26 16.66
CA ASP A 89 0.86 16.56 16.39
C ASP A 89 0.01 17.42 15.42
N ARG A 90 -0.76 16.77 14.54
CA ARG A 90 -1.69 17.41 13.62
C ARG A 90 -3.08 17.68 14.23
N GLY A 91 -3.30 17.30 15.48
CA GLY A 91 -4.59 17.49 16.16
C GLY A 91 -5.72 16.68 15.53
N TRP A 92 -5.44 15.47 15.03
CA TRP A 92 -6.48 14.62 14.46
C TRP A 92 -7.54 14.25 15.50
N LEU A 93 -8.79 14.19 15.07
CA LEU A 93 -9.89 13.56 15.78
C LEU A 93 -10.64 12.66 14.80
N GLY A 94 -10.68 11.36 15.07
CA GLY A 94 -11.20 10.34 14.17
C GLY A 94 -10.13 9.58 13.39
N LEU A 95 -10.54 8.94 12.30
CA LEU A 95 -9.73 8.01 11.52
C LEU A 95 -8.95 8.73 10.42
N GLY A 96 -7.67 8.45 10.30
CA GLY A 96 -6.83 8.91 9.21
C GLY A 96 -5.85 7.84 8.74
N THR A 97 -5.11 8.18 7.70
CA THR A 97 -4.07 7.30 7.13
C THR A 97 -2.77 8.10 7.00
N VAL A 98 -1.68 7.51 7.48
CA VAL A 98 -0.31 7.99 7.25
C VAL A 98 0.36 7.04 6.26
N VAL A 99 0.86 7.59 5.15
CA VAL A 99 1.44 6.85 4.05
C VAL A 99 2.95 7.07 4.02
N PHE A 100 3.70 5.97 4.01
CA PHE A 100 5.16 5.97 3.95
C PHE A 100 5.66 5.35 2.65
N SER A 101 6.81 5.84 2.17
CA SER A 101 7.68 5.07 1.30
C SER A 101 8.79 4.43 2.13
N LEU A 102 9.10 3.16 1.89
CA LEU A 102 10.16 2.41 2.55
C LEU A 102 11.12 1.86 1.51
N ASP A 103 12.39 2.19 1.64
CA ASP A 103 13.47 1.50 0.95
C ASP A 103 13.91 0.29 1.77
N ASP A 104 13.70 -0.90 1.22
CA ASP A 104 13.96 -2.17 1.89
C ASP A 104 15.47 -2.50 1.94
N GLU A 105 16.30 -1.85 1.11
CA GLU A 105 17.76 -2.04 1.14
C GLU A 105 18.41 -1.24 2.27
N SER A 106 18.11 0.05 2.37
CA SER A 106 18.67 0.90 3.44
C SER A 106 17.87 0.88 4.74
N GLY A 107 16.61 0.42 4.70
CA GLY A 107 15.67 0.54 5.81
C GLY A 107 15.18 1.97 6.06
N GLN A 108 15.55 2.94 5.21
CA GLN A 108 15.08 4.31 5.32
C GLN A 108 13.62 4.42 4.85
N PHE A 109 12.83 5.21 5.57
CA PHE A 109 11.47 5.53 5.17
C PHE A 109 11.23 7.04 5.14
N ARG A 110 10.26 7.45 4.32
CA ARG A 110 9.82 8.84 4.21
C ARG A 110 8.31 8.94 4.29
N LEU A 111 7.81 10.03 4.88
CA LEU A 111 6.40 10.37 4.84
C LEU A 111 6.04 10.83 3.42
N ILE A 112 5.02 10.22 2.83
CA ILE A 112 4.42 10.65 1.56
C ILE A 112 3.24 11.57 1.84
N GLU A 113 2.33 11.11 2.71
CA GLU A 113 1.05 11.77 2.95
C GLU A 113 0.54 11.45 4.36
N ALA A 114 -0.18 12.38 4.97
CA ALA A 114 -0.91 12.15 6.21
C ALA A 114 -2.27 12.84 6.08
N THR A 115 -3.33 12.05 5.95
CA THR A 115 -4.67 12.54 5.62
C THR A 115 -5.69 11.99 6.59
N LEU A 116 -6.42 12.89 7.25
CA LEU A 116 -7.60 12.55 8.06
C LEU A 116 -8.74 12.19 7.10
N GLN A 117 -9.35 11.02 7.28
CA GLN A 117 -10.45 10.59 6.43
C GLN A 117 -11.73 11.35 6.82
N GLY A 118 -12.41 11.91 5.82
CA GLY A 118 -13.83 12.20 5.96
C GLY A 118 -14.63 10.91 6.14
N ARG A 119 -15.89 10.99 6.59
CA ARG A 119 -16.81 9.87 6.92
C ARG A 119 -17.03 8.77 5.83
N SER A 120 -16.30 8.75 4.72
CA SER A 120 -16.44 7.82 3.59
C SER A 120 -15.04 7.57 2.98
N GLY A 121 -14.41 6.41 2.94
CA GLY A 121 -14.87 5.04 3.11
C GLY A 121 -14.14 4.11 2.12
N LYS A 122 -12.80 4.08 2.11
CA LYS A 122 -12.15 2.77 1.90
C LYS A 122 -12.39 2.00 3.19
N ALA A 123 -12.52 0.67 3.13
CA ALA A 123 -12.61 -0.14 4.33
C ALA A 123 -11.28 -0.02 5.09
N ALA A 124 -11.14 1.05 5.87
CA ALA A 124 -9.99 1.40 6.67
C ALA A 124 -10.03 0.49 7.90
N LEU A 125 -9.73 -0.77 7.65
CA LEU A 125 -9.66 -1.79 8.66
C LEU A 125 -8.32 -1.58 9.36
N MET A 126 -8.41 -0.98 10.55
CA MET A 126 -7.29 -0.81 11.47
C MET A 126 -6.58 -2.15 11.69
N GLU A 127 -7.34 -3.19 11.98
CA GLU A 127 -6.85 -4.55 12.12
C GLU A 127 -7.61 -5.47 11.18
N PRO A 128 -6.93 -6.48 10.61
CA PRO A 128 -7.59 -7.46 9.78
C PRO A 128 -8.53 -8.36 10.62
N LEU A 129 -9.70 -8.74 10.07
CA LEU A 129 -10.65 -9.66 10.74
C LEU A 129 -10.10 -11.09 10.85
N ALA A 130 -9.00 -11.38 10.16
CA ALA A 130 -8.23 -12.62 10.23
C ALA A 130 -6.73 -12.30 10.23
N ALA A 131 -5.87 -13.32 10.30
CA ALA A 131 -4.42 -13.10 10.33
C ALA A 131 -3.87 -12.39 9.08
N HIS A 132 -4.54 -12.52 7.92
CA HIS A 132 -4.13 -11.86 6.68
C HIS A 132 -5.33 -11.38 5.86
N ALA A 133 -5.12 -10.29 5.13
CA ALA A 133 -6.11 -9.58 4.35
C ALA A 133 -5.53 -9.14 3.01
N LEU A 134 -6.38 -9.20 1.97
CA LEU A 134 -6.10 -8.64 0.66
C LEU A 134 -7.24 -7.74 0.23
N GLU A 135 -6.91 -6.52 -0.16
CA GLU A 135 -7.80 -5.62 -0.89
C GLU A 135 -7.41 -5.66 -2.37
N VAL A 136 -8.37 -6.02 -3.22
CA VAL A 136 -8.19 -6.09 -4.68
C VAL A 136 -9.08 -5.03 -5.33
N GLY A 137 -8.46 -4.06 -5.97
CA GLY A 137 -9.13 -3.03 -6.75
C GLY A 137 -9.65 -3.61 -8.07
N ILE A 138 -10.93 -3.38 -8.34
CA ILE A 138 -11.63 -3.78 -9.55
C ILE A 138 -12.01 -2.51 -10.31
N GLY A 139 -11.55 -2.43 -11.55
CA GLY A 139 -11.81 -1.32 -12.46
C GLY A 139 -13.30 -1.10 -12.71
N ALA A 140 -13.64 0.15 -12.99
CA ALA A 140 -14.96 0.49 -13.50
C ALA A 140 -15.18 -0.23 -14.84
N CYS A 141 -16.32 -0.90 -14.98
CA CYS A 141 -16.66 -1.56 -16.23
C CYS A 141 -17.31 -0.53 -17.17
N ALA A 142 -16.52 0.00 -18.11
CA ALA A 142 -16.97 1.01 -19.08
C ALA A 142 -18.20 0.56 -19.89
N ALA A 143 -18.31 -0.73 -20.21
CA ALA A 143 -19.45 -1.29 -20.94
C ALA A 143 -20.74 -1.36 -20.10
N SER A 144 -20.64 -1.38 -18.77
CA SER A 144 -21.81 -1.46 -17.87
C SER A 144 -22.11 -0.17 -17.10
N GLY A 145 -21.25 0.86 -17.24
CA GLY A 145 -21.36 2.12 -16.49
C GLY A 145 -21.19 1.97 -14.97
N ARG A 146 -20.76 0.80 -14.48
CA ARG A 146 -20.61 0.55 -13.03
C ARG A 146 -19.32 1.17 -12.49
N PRO A 147 -19.36 1.82 -11.31
CA PRO A 147 -18.15 2.32 -10.66
C PRO A 147 -17.21 1.16 -10.32
N GLY A 148 -15.92 1.46 -10.19
CA GLY A 148 -14.96 0.50 -9.66
C GLY A 148 -15.36 0.06 -8.25
N ALA A 149 -14.91 -1.13 -7.87
CA ALA A 149 -15.19 -1.73 -6.58
C ALA A 149 -13.90 -2.27 -5.96
N ASN A 150 -13.91 -2.55 -4.66
CA ASN A 150 -12.81 -3.26 -4.00
C ASN A 150 -13.36 -4.59 -3.48
N LEU A 151 -12.67 -5.68 -3.84
CA LEU A 151 -12.88 -7.00 -3.25
C LEU A 151 -11.95 -7.13 -2.03
N LEU A 152 -12.54 -7.39 -0.87
CA LEU A 152 -11.78 -7.65 0.36
C LEU A 152 -11.82 -9.14 0.70
N VAL A 153 -10.65 -9.74 0.90
CA VAL A 153 -10.49 -11.17 1.15
C VAL A 153 -9.69 -11.39 2.42
N TRP A 154 -10.18 -12.28 3.27
CA TRP A 154 -9.53 -12.65 4.53
C TRP A 154 -9.08 -14.11 4.49
N GLY A 155 -7.93 -14.38 5.10
CA GLY A 155 -7.45 -15.74 5.30
C GLY A 155 -6.72 -15.90 6.63
N VAL A 156 -6.73 -17.14 7.13
CA VAL A 156 -6.01 -17.50 8.37
C VAL A 156 -4.48 -17.53 8.17
N THR A 157 -4.05 -17.53 6.91
CA THR A 157 -2.67 -17.32 6.47
C THR A 157 -2.67 -16.49 5.19
N ARG A 158 -1.52 -15.91 4.83
CA ARG A 158 -1.36 -15.24 3.53
C ARG A 158 -1.69 -16.17 2.35
N GLY A 159 -1.21 -17.42 2.38
CA GLY A 159 -1.48 -18.40 1.32
C GLY A 159 -2.96 -18.75 1.19
N ASP A 160 -3.68 -18.88 2.30
CA ASP A 160 -5.13 -19.06 2.32
C ASP A 160 -5.86 -17.86 1.71
N ALA A 161 -5.49 -16.64 2.12
CA ALA A 161 -6.07 -15.42 1.58
C ALA A 161 -5.83 -15.27 0.07
N LEU A 162 -4.63 -15.62 -0.43
CA LEU A 162 -4.30 -15.63 -1.85
C LEU A 162 -5.15 -16.64 -2.64
N ARG A 163 -5.32 -17.87 -2.13
CA ARG A 163 -6.16 -18.90 -2.77
C ARG A 163 -7.61 -18.46 -2.86
N ARG A 164 -8.16 -17.91 -1.77
CA ARG A 164 -9.53 -17.38 -1.73
C ARG A 164 -9.70 -16.22 -2.70
N ALA A 165 -8.71 -15.32 -2.79
CA ALA A 165 -8.73 -14.21 -3.74
C ALA A 165 -8.70 -14.71 -5.17
N TYR A 166 -7.84 -15.70 -5.48
CA TYR A 166 -7.78 -16.32 -6.80
C TYR A 166 -9.13 -16.92 -7.21
N GLN A 167 -9.77 -17.68 -6.32
CA GLN A 167 -11.10 -18.25 -6.56
C GLN A 167 -12.16 -17.16 -6.76
N ALA A 168 -12.24 -16.19 -5.85
CA ALA A 168 -13.21 -15.10 -5.91
C ALA A 168 -13.09 -14.27 -7.20
N ILE A 169 -11.86 -13.99 -7.65
CA ILE A 169 -11.60 -13.29 -8.92
C ILE A 169 -11.94 -14.18 -10.11
N GLY A 170 -11.66 -15.48 -10.04
CA GLY A 170 -12.01 -16.45 -11.07
C GLY A 170 -13.51 -16.54 -11.30
N ASP A 171 -14.29 -16.55 -10.22
CA ASP A 171 -15.74 -16.72 -10.25
C ASP A 171 -16.52 -15.40 -10.41
N MET A 172 -15.85 -14.25 -10.27
CA MET A 172 -16.50 -12.94 -10.27
C MET A 172 -17.24 -12.65 -11.59
N PRO A 173 -18.56 -12.46 -11.59
CA PRO A 173 -19.27 -12.11 -12.82
C PRO A 173 -18.99 -10.66 -13.22
N GLY A 174 -18.90 -10.40 -14.53
CA GLY A 174 -18.80 -9.03 -15.06
C GLY A 174 -17.42 -8.37 -14.96
N LEU A 175 -16.42 -9.00 -14.34
CA LEU A 175 -15.03 -8.55 -14.39
C LEU A 175 -14.47 -8.74 -15.80
N ALA A 176 -13.93 -7.67 -16.38
CA ALA A 176 -13.39 -7.66 -17.74
C ALA A 176 -12.28 -8.71 -17.91
N VAL A 177 -12.30 -9.44 -19.03
CA VAL A 177 -11.34 -10.54 -19.30
C VAL A 177 -9.88 -10.11 -19.14
N PRO A 178 -9.42 -8.96 -19.69
CA PRO A 178 -8.02 -8.56 -19.54
C PRO A 178 -7.64 -8.23 -18.09
N GLU A 179 -8.57 -7.68 -17.31
CA GLU A 179 -8.35 -7.36 -15.91
C GLU A 179 -8.32 -8.62 -15.04
N ARG A 180 -9.27 -9.55 -15.27
CA ARG A 180 -9.27 -10.87 -14.63
C ARG A 180 -7.96 -11.61 -14.89
N ALA A 181 -7.55 -11.71 -16.15
CA ALA A 181 -6.32 -12.41 -16.53
C ALA A 181 -5.10 -11.78 -15.83
N PHE A 182 -5.01 -10.44 -15.82
CA PHE A 182 -3.93 -9.74 -15.12
C PHE A 182 -3.91 -10.06 -13.62
N LEU A 183 -5.05 -9.95 -12.93
CA LEU A 183 -5.13 -10.18 -11.49
C LEU A 183 -4.79 -11.63 -11.12
N LEU A 184 -5.34 -12.60 -11.86
CA LEU A 184 -5.05 -14.03 -11.64
C LEU A 184 -3.59 -14.36 -11.90
N ASN A 185 -2.99 -13.85 -12.98
CA ASN A 185 -1.57 -14.04 -13.29
C ASN A 185 -0.68 -13.42 -12.20
N ARG A 186 -1.08 -12.28 -11.64
CA ARG A 186 -0.33 -11.61 -10.56
C ARG A 186 -0.40 -12.40 -9.26
N ILE A 187 -1.60 -12.82 -8.84
CA ILE A 187 -1.80 -13.59 -7.61
C ILE A 187 -1.11 -14.95 -7.67
N ALA A 188 -1.12 -15.61 -8.83
CA ALA A 188 -0.47 -16.91 -9.03
C ALA A 188 1.04 -16.83 -9.26
N SER A 189 1.61 -15.62 -9.43
CA SER A 189 3.04 -15.47 -9.70
C SER A 189 3.90 -15.94 -8.52
N PRO A 190 4.91 -16.82 -8.73
CA PRO A 190 5.82 -17.23 -7.66
C PRO A 190 6.50 -16.05 -6.94
N ALA A 191 6.83 -14.99 -7.68
CA ALA A 191 7.42 -13.78 -7.12
C ALA A 191 6.48 -13.13 -6.10
N PHE A 192 5.20 -12.95 -6.47
CA PHE A 192 4.19 -12.38 -5.59
C PHE A 192 3.87 -13.32 -4.41
N CYS A 193 3.74 -14.62 -4.66
CA CYS A 193 3.55 -15.64 -3.62
C CYS A 193 4.69 -15.66 -2.60
N SER A 194 5.91 -15.33 -3.01
CA SER A 194 7.04 -15.20 -2.08
C SER A 194 6.98 -13.93 -1.22
N GLY A 195 6.11 -12.97 -1.54
CA GLY A 195 5.98 -11.68 -0.86
C GLY A 195 6.82 -10.57 -1.48
N LEU A 196 7.27 -10.72 -2.74
CA LEU A 196 7.90 -9.62 -3.48
C LEU A 196 6.81 -8.68 -4.02
N THR A 197 7.04 -7.38 -3.86
CA THR A 197 6.11 -6.29 -4.18
C THR A 197 6.84 -5.16 -4.92
N GLY A 198 6.12 -4.14 -5.39
CA GLY A 198 6.73 -2.94 -5.99
C GLY A 198 7.58 -3.24 -7.23
N ALA A 199 8.68 -2.50 -7.47
CA ALA A 199 9.52 -2.79 -8.64
C ALA A 199 10.27 -4.12 -8.55
N ARG A 200 10.44 -4.71 -7.37
CA ARG A 200 11.02 -6.07 -7.27
C ARG A 200 10.09 -7.09 -7.94
N LEU A 201 8.77 -6.90 -7.84
CA LEU A 201 7.78 -7.67 -8.58
C LEU A 201 7.80 -7.31 -10.08
N ALA A 202 7.91 -6.02 -10.42
CA ALA A 202 7.93 -5.57 -11.83
C ALA A 202 9.13 -6.15 -12.60
N ARG A 203 10.34 -6.14 -12.02
CA ARG A 203 11.57 -6.67 -12.64
C ARG A 203 11.53 -8.16 -12.96
N ILE A 204 10.74 -8.94 -12.22
CA ILE A 204 10.59 -10.39 -12.45
C ILE A 204 9.48 -10.67 -13.47
N SER A 205 8.59 -9.71 -13.71
CA SER A 205 7.43 -9.87 -14.59
C SER A 205 7.78 -9.93 -16.08
N ASP A 206 8.98 -9.49 -16.46
CA ASP A 206 9.52 -9.56 -17.82
C ASP A 206 9.70 -11.00 -18.32
N TRP A 207 9.56 -12.01 -17.45
CA TRP A 207 9.53 -13.43 -17.86
C TRP A 207 8.36 -13.81 -18.77
N SER A 208 7.33 -12.97 -18.89
CA SER A 208 6.15 -13.26 -19.74
C SER A 208 6.45 -13.10 -21.24
N ASP A 209 7.51 -12.39 -21.63
CA ASP A 209 7.84 -12.15 -23.05
C ASP A 209 8.69 -13.28 -23.67
N HIS A 210 9.12 -14.28 -22.90
CA HIS A 210 9.94 -15.40 -23.41
C HIS A 210 9.15 -16.67 -23.79
N ARG A 211 7.81 -16.68 -23.68
CA ARG A 211 6.98 -17.81 -24.15
C ARG A 211 6.28 -17.59 -25.49
N ALA A 212 6.50 -16.46 -26.15
CA ALA A 212 6.02 -16.22 -27.52
C ALA A 212 7.06 -16.54 -28.62
N ALA A 213 8.24 -17.04 -28.23
CA ALA A 213 9.26 -17.54 -29.15
C ALA A 213 9.65 -18.97 -28.74
N GLY A 214 8.78 -19.91 -29.07
CA GLY A 214 8.97 -21.35 -28.89
C GLY A 214 7.93 -22.12 -29.67
#